data_AF-A0A8S2SK26-F1
#
_entry.id   AF-A0A8S2SK26-F1
#
_cell.length_a   1.000
_cell.length_b   1.000
_cell.length_c   1.000
_cell.angle_alpha   90.00
_cell.angle_beta   90.00
_cell.angle_gamma   90.00
#
_symmetry.space_group_name_H-M   'P 1'
#
loop_
_entity.id
_entity.type
_entity.pdbx_description
1 polymer ?
#
loop_
_entity_poly.entity_id
_entity_poly.type
_entity_poly.pdbx_seq_one_letter_code
_entity_poly.pdbx_strand_id
1 'polypeptide(L)'
;MRQAGRYLPEYKVISSEHSFFEVCRTPSLACEVTLQPVRRFDLDAAIIFSDILVIPQALGMQVEMIANEGPCFPQPLKTPEDLNTKIDRTR
;
A
#
# COMPACT_ATOMS: atom_id res chain seq x y z
N MET A 1 -4.57 -13.55 -7.03
CA MET A 1 -5.06 -12.25 -7.53
C MET A 1 -5.67 -11.47 -6.38
N ARG A 2 -5.60 -10.13 -6.39
CA ARG A 2 -6.26 -9.25 -5.42
C ARG A 2 -7.66 -8.91 -5.93
N GLN A 3 -8.64 -8.65 -5.04
CA GLN A 3 -9.96 -8.15 -5.44
C GLN A 3 -9.86 -6.77 -6.10
N ALA A 4 -9.18 -5.82 -5.47
CA ALA A 4 -8.91 -4.50 -6.06
C ALA A 4 -7.50 -4.48 -6.68
N GLY A 5 -7.40 -4.12 -7.98
CA GLY A 5 -6.09 -4.03 -8.62
C GLY A 5 -6.10 -3.82 -10.13
N ARG A 6 -4.90 -3.89 -10.73
CA ARG A 6 -4.60 -3.50 -12.12
C ARG A 6 -5.37 -4.24 -13.21
N TYR A 7 -6.10 -5.29 -12.90
CA TYR A 7 -6.97 -5.96 -13.88
C TYR A 7 -8.27 -5.18 -14.13
N LEU A 8 -8.63 -4.26 -13.24
CA LEU A 8 -9.78 -3.37 -13.38
C LEU A 8 -9.37 -2.08 -14.12
N PRO A 9 -10.05 -1.70 -15.21
CA PRO A 9 -9.80 -0.44 -15.92
C PRO A 9 -9.89 0.81 -15.04
N GLU A 10 -10.88 0.90 -14.15
CA GLU A 10 -11.10 2.02 -13.22
C GLU A 10 -10.03 2.11 -12.13
N TYR A 11 -9.43 0.98 -11.73
CA TYR A 11 -8.26 0.99 -10.86
C TYR A 11 -7.08 1.64 -11.58
N LYS A 12 -6.88 1.32 -12.88
CA LYS A 12 -5.78 1.88 -13.67
C LYS A 12 -5.85 3.40 -13.72
N VAL A 13 -7.05 3.98 -13.87
CA VAL A 13 -7.28 5.43 -13.85
C VAL A 13 -6.80 6.04 -12.54
N ILE A 14 -7.26 5.54 -11.39
CA ILE A 14 -6.80 6.04 -10.07
C ILE A 14 -5.28 5.89 -9.93
N SER A 15 -4.72 4.75 -10.35
CA SER A 15 -3.28 4.48 -10.23
C SER A 15 -2.40 5.30 -11.18
N SER A 16 -2.98 5.93 -12.20
CA SER A 16 -2.26 6.86 -13.08
C SER A 16 -2.19 8.28 -12.54
N GLU A 17 -3.09 8.64 -11.62
CA GLU A 17 -3.20 9.98 -11.04
C GLU A 17 -2.54 10.06 -9.65
N HIS A 18 -2.52 8.95 -8.92
CA HIS A 18 -2.04 8.89 -7.55
C HIS A 18 -0.96 7.84 -7.36
N SER A 19 0.00 8.13 -6.47
CA SER A 19 0.99 7.12 -6.07
C SER A 19 0.33 6.00 -5.25
N PHE A 20 0.92 4.80 -5.25
CA PHE A 20 0.37 3.66 -4.52
C PHE A 20 0.15 3.95 -3.01
N PHE A 21 1.13 4.58 -2.36
CA PHE A 21 1.02 4.92 -0.94
C PHE A 21 0.07 6.10 -0.67
N GLU A 22 -0.10 7.02 -1.62
CA GLU A 22 -1.11 8.08 -1.51
C GLU A 22 -2.53 7.49 -1.53
N VAL A 23 -2.79 6.53 -2.42
CA VAL A 23 -4.08 5.81 -2.43
C VAL A 23 -4.30 5.10 -1.09
N CYS A 24 -3.28 4.43 -0.54
CA CYS A 24 -3.39 3.75 0.76
C CYS A 24 -3.63 4.72 1.94
N ARG A 25 -3.08 5.95 1.87
CA ARG A 25 -3.14 6.94 2.95
C ARG A 25 -4.33 7.89 2.86
N THR A 26 -5.05 7.89 1.74
CA THR A 26 -6.21 8.75 1.53
C THR A 26 -7.48 7.92 1.68
N PRO A 27 -8.25 8.07 2.79
CA PRO A 27 -9.39 7.19 3.08
C PRO A 27 -10.43 7.13 1.95
N SER A 28 -10.70 8.25 1.29
CA SER A 28 -11.64 8.31 0.16
C SER A 28 -11.16 7.50 -1.05
N LEU A 29 -9.86 7.58 -1.40
CA LEU A 29 -9.28 6.82 -2.51
C LEU A 29 -9.21 5.31 -2.17
N ALA A 30 -8.78 4.96 -0.96
CA ALA A 30 -8.75 3.57 -0.50
C ALA A 30 -10.16 2.95 -0.51
N CYS A 31 -11.16 3.70 -0.04
CA CYS A 31 -12.57 3.28 -0.07
C CYS A 31 -13.05 3.05 -1.50
N GLU A 32 -12.83 4.01 -2.40
CA GLU A 32 -13.26 3.89 -3.80
C GLU A 32 -12.65 2.66 -4.45
N VAL A 33 -11.33 2.48 -4.34
CA VAL A 33 -10.61 1.32 -4.89
C VAL A 33 -11.13 -0.01 -4.30
N THR A 34 -11.44 -0.05 -3.00
CA THR A 34 -11.98 -1.23 -2.32
C THR A 34 -13.36 -1.62 -2.88
N LEU A 35 -14.19 -0.64 -3.22
CA LEU A 35 -15.57 -0.87 -3.67
C LEU A 35 -15.70 -1.20 -5.16
N GLN A 36 -14.71 -0.85 -6.00
CA GLN A 36 -14.70 -1.17 -7.43
C GLN A 36 -15.04 -2.64 -7.75
N PRO A 37 -14.37 -3.65 -7.17
CA PRO A 37 -14.71 -5.05 -7.45
C PRO A 37 -16.10 -5.45 -6.95
N VAL A 38 -16.55 -4.91 -5.82
CA VAL A 38 -17.89 -5.18 -5.25
C VAL A 38 -19.00 -4.66 -6.17
N ARG A 39 -18.78 -3.53 -6.86
CA ARG A 39 -19.74 -3.00 -7.86
C ARG A 39 -19.78 -3.82 -9.15
N ARG A 40 -18.73 -4.59 -9.46
CA ARG A 40 -18.62 -5.36 -10.71
C ARG A 40 -19.05 -6.80 -10.61
N PHE A 41 -18.84 -7.40 -9.45
CA PHE A 41 -19.00 -8.83 -9.24
C PHE A 41 -19.85 -9.06 -8.00
N ASP A 42 -20.57 -10.17 -7.98
CA ASP A 42 -21.38 -10.59 -6.84
C ASP A 42 -20.47 -11.21 -5.76
N LEU A 43 -19.76 -10.35 -5.02
CA LEU A 43 -18.83 -10.74 -3.96
C LEU A 43 -19.52 -10.67 -2.59
N ASP A 44 -19.33 -11.69 -1.76
CA ASP A 44 -19.86 -11.72 -0.39
C ASP A 44 -19.11 -10.80 0.60
N ALA A 45 -17.92 -10.34 0.22
CA ALA A 45 -17.07 -9.53 1.08
C ALA A 45 -16.10 -8.64 0.29
N ALA A 46 -15.74 -7.52 0.91
CA ALA A 46 -14.67 -6.63 0.48
C ALA A 46 -13.44 -6.78 1.37
N ILE A 47 -12.25 -6.73 0.76
CA ILE A 47 -10.97 -6.61 1.48
C ILE A 47 -10.46 -5.19 1.30
N ILE A 48 -10.17 -4.50 2.40
CA ILE A 48 -9.67 -3.12 2.38
C ILE A 48 -8.42 -2.99 1.52
N PHE A 49 -8.40 -1.98 0.66
CA PHE A 49 -7.21 -1.60 -0.09
C PHE A 49 -6.21 -0.91 0.84
N SER A 50 -5.12 -1.62 1.14
CA SER A 50 -3.99 -1.14 1.91
C SER A 50 -2.76 -1.97 1.53
N ASP A 51 -1.65 -1.75 2.23
CA ASP A 51 -0.42 -2.54 2.09
C ASP A 51 0.10 -2.97 3.45
N ILE A 52 0.74 -4.14 3.52
CA ILE A 52 1.32 -4.65 4.77
C ILE A 52 2.50 -3.80 5.26
N LEU A 53 3.18 -3.09 4.35
CA LEU A 53 4.36 -2.28 4.63
C LEU A 53 4.03 -0.89 5.21
N VAL A 54 2.73 -0.55 5.35
CA VAL A 54 2.33 0.66 6.07
C VAL A 54 2.79 0.65 7.53
N ILE A 55 2.96 -0.52 8.15
CA ILE A 55 3.46 -0.66 9.51
C ILE A 55 4.93 -0.22 9.60
N PRO A 56 5.89 -0.78 8.82
CA PRO A 56 7.24 -0.26 8.72
C PRO A 56 7.32 1.25 8.42
N GLN A 57 6.47 1.77 7.53
CA GLN A 57 6.42 3.21 7.27
C GLN A 57 5.97 4.02 8.49
N ALA A 58 4.97 3.54 9.23
CA ALA A 58 4.52 4.18 10.46
C ALA A 58 5.61 4.15 11.54
N LEU A 59 6.45 3.12 11.53
CA LEU A 59 7.67 2.97 12.32
C LEU A 59 8.87 3.77 11.78
N GLY A 60 8.67 4.69 10.83
CA GLY A 60 9.71 5.59 10.34
C GLY A 60 10.61 5.04 9.23
N MET A 61 10.40 3.80 8.78
CA MET A 61 11.19 3.24 7.68
C MET A 61 10.72 3.76 6.32
N GLN A 62 11.67 4.05 5.44
CA GLN A 62 11.36 4.41 4.06
C GLN A 62 11.08 3.16 3.22
N VAL A 63 9.99 3.19 2.46
CA VAL A 63 9.59 2.12 1.53
C VAL A 63 9.33 2.75 0.18
N GLU A 64 10.00 2.24 -0.84
CA GLU A 64 9.88 2.67 -2.23
C GLU A 64 9.17 1.59 -3.05
N MET A 65 8.25 1.98 -3.92
CA MET A 65 7.61 1.06 -4.87
C MET A 65 8.34 1.14 -6.21
N ILE A 66 9.21 0.18 -6.50
CA ILE A 66 9.95 0.11 -7.75
C ILE A 66 9.09 -0.60 -8.81
N ALA A 67 8.95 0.05 -9.97
CA ALA A 67 8.18 -0.52 -11.08
C ALA A 67 8.76 -1.87 -11.51
N ASN A 68 7.89 -2.89 -11.62
CA ASN A 68 8.23 -4.28 -12.00
C ASN A 68 9.11 -5.06 -11.01
N GLU A 69 9.62 -4.44 -9.95
CA GLU A 69 10.41 -5.12 -8.90
C GLU A 69 9.62 -5.27 -7.60
N GLY A 70 8.74 -4.32 -7.29
CA GLY A 70 7.93 -4.31 -6.07
C GLY A 70 8.49 -3.38 -4.98
N PRO A 71 8.09 -3.57 -3.72
CA PRO A 71 8.54 -2.72 -2.62
C PRO A 71 10.00 -2.99 -2.26
N CYS A 72 10.75 -1.92 -2.01
CA CYS A 72 12.13 -1.97 -1.56
C CYS A 72 12.31 -1.09 -0.32
N PHE A 73 13.15 -1.55 0.62
CA PHE A 73 13.69 -0.73 1.70
C PHE A 73 15.10 -0.28 1.30
N PRO A 74 15.33 1.01 1.03
CA PRO A 74 16.68 1.51 0.71
C PRO A 74 17.67 1.27 1.85
N GLN A 75 17.19 1.29 3.10
CA GLN A 75 17.97 1.07 4.31
C GLN A 75 17.33 -0.03 5.16
N PRO A 76 17.51 -1.32 4.82
CA PRO A 76 16.95 -2.42 5.60
C PRO A 76 17.65 -2.54 6.96
N LEU A 77 16.97 -3.20 7.91
CA LEU A 77 17.57 -3.63 9.17
C LEU A 77 18.51 -4.81 8.89
N LYS A 78 19.74 -4.70 9.38
CA LYS A 78 20.81 -5.71 9.20
C LYS A 78 21.38 -6.16 10.55
N THR A 79 21.41 -5.28 11.55
CA THR A 79 21.92 -5.60 12.88
C THR A 79 20.93 -5.17 13.97
N PRO A 80 21.03 -5.70 15.20
CA PRO A 80 20.18 -5.29 16.31
C PRO A 80 20.24 -3.79 16.63
N GLU A 81 21.38 -3.14 16.37
CA GLU A 81 21.59 -1.71 16.62
C GLU A 81 20.74 -0.83 15.71
N ASP A 82 20.37 -1.32 14.52
CA ASP A 82 19.51 -0.59 13.57
C ASP A 82 18.14 -0.25 14.16
N LEU A 83 17.66 -1.00 15.16
CA LEU A 83 16.41 -0.70 15.87
C LEU A 83 16.43 0.66 16.59
N ASN A 84 17.62 1.19 16.89
CA ASN A 84 17.78 2.47 17.60
C ASN A 84 17.95 3.65 16.65
N THR A 85 18.30 3.41 15.38
CA THR A 85 18.64 4.47 14.41
C THR A 85 17.71 4.53 13.20
N LYS A 86 17.06 3.41 12.84
CA LYS A 86 16.20 3.29 11.64
C LYS A 86 14.72 3.09 11.94
N ILE A 87 14.35 2.96 13.21
CA ILE A 87 12.96 2.79 13.66
C ILE A 87 12.60 3.94 14.60
N ASP A 88 11.46 4.58 14.34
CA ASP A 88 10.80 5.47 15.27
C ASP A 88 10.06 4.66 16.33
N ARG A 89 10.53 4.77 17.58
CA ARG A 89 9.96 4.10 18.76
C ARG A 89 9.17 5.05 19.67
N THR A 90 8.92 6.28 19.22
CA THR A 90 8.37 7.37 20.04
C THR A 90 6.87 7.58 19.89
N ARG A 91 6.20 6.75 19.08
CA ARG A 91 4.75 6.77 18.87
C ARG A 91 4.05 5.58 19.51
#